data_AF-A0A8T4A9Y0-F1
#
_entry.id   AF-A0A8T4A9Y0-F1
#
_cell.length_a   1.000
_cell.length_b   1.000
_cell.length_c   1.000
_cell.angle_alpha   90.00
_cell.angle_beta   90.00
_cell.angle_gamma   90.00
#
_symmetry.space_group_name_H-M   'P 1'
#
loop_
_entity.id
_entity.type
_entity.pdbx_description
1 polymer ?
#
loop_
_entity_poly.entity_id
_entity_poly.type
_entity_poly.pdbx_seq_one_letter_code
_entity_poly.pdbx_strand_id
1 'polypeptide(L)'
;MIKKDILMVDLALYLRKHKTLIISDVHIGYEEALNKQGILVPRFQFNDIIKRVEGIFLLLKNEKLPIEKIILAGDVKHEFGTISDEEWRNTLKFLDFLQKRCQNLTLIKGNHDKMLGPIANRRDFQVVDHVDLGDVFICHGDKTPKIPAAVKMIIIGHEHPAVSISDGLRTEIYKCFLLGSWKSKQTGKILKKKRDLVVLPSLNLVTEGTDVMKEELLSPFLWQDVGQFKVFVVSRPGEILYFKKVNDIGRKS
;
A
#
# COMPACT_ATOMS: atom_id res chain seq x y z
N MET A 1 11.69 -10.59 -6.09
CA MET A 1 11.38 -11.45 -4.91
C MET A 1 12.14 -10.92 -3.70
N ILE A 2 11.46 -10.66 -2.58
CA ILE A 2 12.09 -10.09 -1.36
C ILE A 2 12.72 -11.20 -0.50
N LYS A 3 11.95 -12.26 -0.29
CA LYS A 3 12.26 -13.52 0.41
C LYS A 3 11.48 -14.63 -0.29
N LYS A 4 11.83 -15.90 -0.05
CA LYS A 4 11.23 -17.07 -0.73
C LYS A 4 9.68 -17.07 -0.75
N ASP A 5 9.07 -16.47 0.28
CA ASP A 5 7.60 -16.46 0.46
C ASP A 5 6.91 -15.13 0.16
N ILE A 6 7.64 -14.09 -0.27
CA ILE A 6 7.10 -12.73 -0.45
C ILE A 6 7.49 -12.16 -1.80
N LEU A 7 6.47 -11.80 -2.57
CA LEU A 7 6.61 -11.23 -3.90
C LEU A 7 5.99 -9.84 -3.95
N MET A 8 6.79 -8.88 -4.39
CA MET A 8 6.24 -7.64 -4.93
C MET A 8 5.75 -7.97 -6.34
N VAL A 9 4.51 -7.57 -6.64
CA VAL A 9 3.89 -7.76 -7.95
C VAL A 9 3.26 -6.43 -8.30
N ASP A 10 3.95 -5.67 -9.14
CA ASP A 10 3.58 -4.30 -9.45
C ASP A 10 3.43 -3.47 -8.15
N LEU A 11 2.35 -2.71 -7.94
CA LEU A 11 2.05 -1.94 -6.74
C LEU A 11 1.47 -2.78 -5.58
N ALA A 12 1.43 -4.10 -5.71
CA ALA A 12 0.87 -5.01 -4.71
C ALA A 12 1.92 -5.96 -4.13
N LEU A 13 1.59 -6.55 -2.97
CA LEU A 13 2.42 -7.55 -2.31
C LEU A 13 1.68 -8.88 -2.19
N TYR A 14 2.29 -9.96 -2.64
CA TYR A 14 1.75 -11.31 -2.56
C TYR A 14 2.53 -12.18 -1.57
N LEU A 15 1.82 -12.75 -0.60
CA LEU A 15 2.34 -13.68 0.40
C LEU A 15 2.06 -15.12 -0.04
N ARG A 16 3.08 -15.84 -0.52
CA ARG A 16 2.94 -17.22 -1.04
C ARG A 16 2.36 -18.17 0.01
N LYS A 17 2.92 -18.14 1.21
CA LYS A 17 2.54 -19.02 2.33
C LYS A 17 1.05 -18.89 2.67
N HIS A 18 0.52 -17.67 2.58
CA HIS A 18 -0.86 -17.33 2.95
C HIS A 18 -1.79 -17.20 1.74
N LYS A 19 -1.27 -17.39 0.51
CA LYS A 19 -1.98 -17.14 -0.76
C LYS A 19 -2.77 -15.82 -0.76
N THR A 20 -2.15 -14.79 -0.20
CA THR A 20 -2.81 -13.52 0.12
C THR A 20 -2.20 -12.41 -0.71
N LEU A 21 -3.04 -11.67 -1.44
CA LEU A 21 -2.67 -10.45 -2.15
C LEU A 21 -3.01 -9.24 -1.27
N ILE A 22 -2.07 -8.32 -1.13
CA ILE A 22 -2.21 -7.10 -0.34
C ILE A 22 -2.04 -5.91 -1.28
N ILE A 23 -3.03 -5.02 -1.26
CA ILE A 23 -3.08 -3.77 -2.02
C ILE A 23 -3.31 -2.66 -0.99
N SER A 24 -2.74 -1.47 -1.20
CA SER A 24 -2.88 -0.37 -0.27
C SER A 24 -3.29 0.92 -0.98
N ASP A 25 -4.02 1.78 -0.27
CA ASP A 25 -4.20 3.19 -0.58
C ASP A 25 -4.68 3.43 -2.03
N VAL A 26 -5.89 2.97 -2.31
CA VAL A 26 -6.50 3.06 -3.64
C VAL A 26 -7.05 4.46 -3.91
N HIS A 27 -7.60 5.11 -2.87
CA HIS A 27 -8.17 6.46 -2.93
C HIS A 27 -9.14 6.68 -4.10
N ILE A 28 -10.14 5.81 -4.22
CA ILE A 28 -11.20 5.99 -5.23
C ILE A 28 -11.89 7.35 -5.01
N GLY A 29 -11.97 8.16 -6.05
CA GLY A 29 -12.62 9.48 -6.02
C GLY A 29 -11.69 10.64 -5.68
N TYR A 30 -10.38 10.40 -5.57
CA TYR A 30 -9.42 11.46 -5.25
C TYR A 30 -9.34 12.54 -6.34
N GLU A 31 -9.45 12.15 -7.60
CA GLU A 31 -9.50 13.08 -8.73
C GLU A 31 -10.69 14.04 -8.64
N GLU A 32 -11.84 13.58 -8.15
CA GLU A 32 -13.01 14.43 -7.96
C GLU A 32 -12.81 15.41 -6.79
N ALA A 33 -12.13 14.97 -5.72
CA ALA A 33 -11.75 15.84 -4.63
C ALA A 33 -10.80 16.97 -5.10
N LEU A 34 -9.80 16.64 -5.92
CA LEU A 34 -8.89 17.62 -6.52
C LEU A 34 -9.62 18.60 -7.45
N ASN A 35 -10.53 18.11 -8.30
CA ASN A 35 -11.35 18.96 -9.16
C ASN A 35 -12.23 19.92 -8.34
N LYS A 36 -12.82 19.46 -7.23
CA LYS A 36 -13.58 20.33 -6.29
C LYS A 36 -12.70 21.40 -5.63
N GLN A 37 -11.40 21.15 -5.50
CA GLN A 37 -10.41 22.12 -5.03
C GLN A 37 -9.87 23.04 -6.14
N GLY A 38 -10.39 22.92 -7.37
CA GLY A 38 -9.99 23.72 -8.52
C GLY A 38 -8.78 23.18 -9.29
N ILE A 39 -8.30 21.97 -8.97
CA ILE A 39 -7.19 21.32 -9.68
C ILE A 39 -7.77 20.45 -10.79
N LEU A 40 -7.46 20.78 -12.05
CA LEU A 40 -7.98 20.08 -13.21
C LEU A 40 -7.28 18.73 -13.39
N VAL A 41 -7.91 17.65 -12.90
CA VAL A 41 -7.41 16.28 -13.04
C VAL A 41 -8.34 15.45 -13.94
N PRO A 42 -7.82 14.71 -14.93
CA PRO A 42 -8.63 13.85 -15.78
C PRO A 42 -9.37 12.75 -15.00
N ARG A 43 -10.64 12.51 -15.35
CA ARG A 43 -11.54 11.57 -14.65
C ARG A 43 -11.47 10.13 -15.17
N PHE A 44 -10.27 9.62 -15.45
CA PHE A 44 -10.05 8.26 -15.99
C PHE A 44 -9.46 7.29 -14.96
N GLN A 45 -9.15 7.77 -13.75
CA GLN A 45 -8.40 7.05 -12.72
C GLN A 45 -9.00 5.68 -12.39
N PHE A 46 -10.33 5.60 -12.25
CA PHE A 46 -11.00 4.33 -11.93
C PHE A 46 -10.69 3.21 -12.93
N ASN A 47 -10.76 3.50 -14.23
CA ASN A 47 -10.51 2.49 -15.27
C ASN A 47 -9.04 2.05 -15.28
N ASP A 48 -8.11 2.98 -15.01
CA ASP A 48 -6.68 2.68 -14.97
C ASP A 48 -6.30 1.88 -13.72
N ILE A 49 -6.95 2.14 -12.59
CA ILE A 49 -6.86 1.30 -11.38
C ILE A 49 -7.30 -0.14 -11.70
N ILE A 50 -8.47 -0.31 -12.33
CA ILE A 50 -8.96 -1.64 -12.70
C ILE A 50 -7.95 -2.35 -13.61
N LYS A 51 -7.49 -1.70 -14.69
CA LYS A 51 -6.49 -2.28 -15.60
C LYS A 51 -5.20 -2.65 -14.87
N ARG A 52 -4.72 -1.81 -13.94
CA ARG A 52 -3.51 -2.08 -13.15
C ARG A 52 -3.67 -3.33 -12.29
N VAL A 53 -4.81 -3.48 -11.63
CA VAL A 53 -5.12 -4.67 -10.82
C VAL A 53 -5.34 -5.91 -11.68
N GLU A 54 -5.97 -5.80 -12.85
CA GLU A 54 -6.04 -6.90 -13.82
C GLU A 54 -4.66 -7.37 -14.25
N GLY A 55 -3.72 -6.45 -14.49
CA GLY A 55 -2.32 -6.75 -14.75
C GLY A 55 -1.67 -7.56 -13.61
N ILE A 56 -1.90 -7.15 -12.35
CA ILE A 56 -1.44 -7.90 -11.16
C ILE A 56 -2.00 -9.32 -11.15
N PHE A 57 -3.30 -9.49 -11.41
CA PHE A 57 -3.91 -10.82 -11.46
C PHE A 57 -3.34 -11.68 -12.59
N LEU A 58 -3.08 -11.09 -13.76
CA LEU A 58 -2.48 -11.79 -14.88
C LEU A 58 -1.05 -12.26 -14.56
N LEU A 59 -0.23 -11.39 -13.95
CA LEU A 59 1.12 -11.74 -13.51
C LEU A 59 1.11 -12.91 -12.52
N LEU A 60 0.23 -12.86 -11.51
CA LEU A 60 0.09 -13.94 -10.53
C LEU A 60 -0.40 -15.24 -11.17
N LYS A 61 -1.36 -15.16 -12.11
CA LYS A 61 -1.86 -16.32 -12.84
C LYS A 61 -0.76 -16.98 -13.69
N ASN A 62 0.05 -16.18 -14.38
CA ASN A 62 1.16 -16.69 -15.21
C ASN A 62 2.21 -17.42 -14.36
N GLU A 63 2.47 -16.92 -13.15
CA GLU A 63 3.34 -17.55 -12.14
C GLU A 63 2.68 -18.72 -11.40
N LYS A 64 1.45 -19.11 -11.78
CA LYS A 64 0.64 -20.16 -11.14
C LYS A 64 0.47 -19.94 -9.63
N LEU A 65 0.26 -18.69 -9.24
CA LEU A 65 0.07 -18.26 -7.85
C LEU A 65 -1.42 -18.03 -7.57
N PRO A 66 -2.12 -18.96 -6.88
CA PRO A 66 -3.54 -18.79 -6.57
C PRO A 66 -3.75 -17.71 -5.51
N ILE A 67 -4.84 -16.96 -5.63
CA ILE A 67 -5.25 -15.95 -4.66
C ILE A 67 -6.45 -16.48 -3.89
N GLU A 68 -6.28 -16.73 -2.60
CA GLU A 68 -7.37 -17.13 -1.70
C GLU A 68 -7.93 -15.92 -0.97
N LYS A 69 -7.06 -14.98 -0.59
CA LYS A 69 -7.43 -13.79 0.17
C LYS A 69 -6.92 -12.52 -0.52
N ILE A 70 -7.73 -11.49 -0.51
CA ILE A 70 -7.31 -10.12 -0.85
C ILE A 70 -7.49 -9.25 0.39
N ILE A 71 -6.46 -8.48 0.72
CA ILE A 71 -6.48 -7.51 1.82
C ILE A 71 -6.25 -6.12 1.24
N LEU A 72 -7.19 -5.21 1.47
CA LEU A 72 -6.98 -3.78 1.24
C LEU A 72 -6.45 -3.15 2.53
N ALA A 73 -5.20 -2.68 2.52
CA ALA A 73 -4.47 -2.18 3.68
C ALA A 73 -4.76 -0.70 3.99
N GLY A 74 -6.04 -0.33 3.99
CA GLY A 74 -6.51 1.02 4.28
C GLY A 74 -6.57 1.96 3.09
N ASP A 75 -7.27 3.07 3.31
CA ASP A 75 -7.51 4.18 2.39
C ASP A 75 -8.02 3.71 1.03
N VAL A 76 -9.09 2.91 1.08
CA VAL A 76 -9.77 2.43 -0.12
C VAL A 76 -10.45 3.60 -0.83
N LYS A 77 -11.02 4.52 -0.04
CA LYS A 77 -11.75 5.68 -0.54
C LYS A 77 -11.13 6.97 0.01
N HIS A 78 -11.07 8.01 -0.81
CA HIS A 78 -10.79 9.35 -0.32
C HIS A 78 -12.09 10.06 0.10
N GLU A 79 -12.12 10.68 1.28
CA GLU A 79 -13.29 11.41 1.79
C GLU A 79 -12.97 12.90 1.97
N PHE A 80 -13.64 13.75 1.18
CA PHE A 80 -13.71 15.19 1.40
C PHE A 80 -15.13 15.68 1.10
N GLY A 81 -15.82 16.25 2.11
CA GLY A 81 -17.17 16.80 1.97
C GLY A 81 -18.26 15.75 1.68
N THR A 82 -19.28 16.14 0.91
CA THR A 82 -20.36 15.26 0.46
C THR A 82 -19.86 14.31 -0.63
N ILE A 83 -20.04 13.00 -0.37
CA ILE A 83 -19.71 11.92 -1.31
C ILE A 83 -20.61 12.02 -2.53
N SER A 84 -20.04 11.96 -3.73
CA SER A 84 -20.85 11.85 -4.95
C SER A 84 -21.36 10.41 -5.13
N ASP A 85 -22.55 10.27 -5.71
CA ASP A 85 -23.10 8.94 -6.05
C ASP A 85 -22.17 8.13 -6.97
N GLU A 86 -21.37 8.82 -7.79
CA GLU A 86 -20.40 8.20 -8.67
C GLU A 86 -19.23 7.57 -7.91
N GLU A 87 -18.60 8.30 -6.98
CA GLU A 87 -17.53 7.78 -6.11
C GLU A 87 -18.01 6.54 -5.34
N TRP A 88 -19.24 6.60 -4.83
CA TRP A 88 -19.86 5.48 -4.12
C TRP A 88 -20.02 4.25 -5.02
N ARG A 89 -20.57 4.44 -6.23
CA ARG A 89 -20.73 3.35 -7.21
C ARG A 89 -19.39 2.77 -7.64
N ASN A 90 -18.38 3.61 -7.85
CA ASN A 90 -17.05 3.15 -8.26
C ASN A 90 -16.38 2.35 -7.14
N THR A 91 -16.51 2.78 -5.89
CA THR A 91 -16.02 2.01 -4.73
C THR A 91 -16.67 0.62 -4.68
N LEU A 92 -18.00 0.54 -4.80
CA LEU A 92 -18.71 -0.75 -4.85
C LEU A 92 -18.27 -1.62 -6.03
N LYS A 93 -18.14 -1.05 -7.23
CA LYS A 93 -17.66 -1.77 -8.42
C LYS A 93 -16.26 -2.34 -8.21
N PHE A 94 -15.36 -1.58 -7.59
CA PHE A 94 -14.00 -2.05 -7.29
C PHE A 94 -14.01 -3.21 -6.31
N LEU A 95 -14.76 -3.10 -5.21
CA LEU A 95 -14.86 -4.18 -4.23
C LEU A 95 -15.51 -5.44 -4.84
N ASP A 96 -16.57 -5.28 -5.63
CA ASP A 96 -17.22 -6.37 -6.36
C ASP A 96 -16.26 -7.04 -7.36
N PHE A 97 -15.41 -6.24 -8.02
CA PHE A 97 -14.38 -6.73 -8.93
C PHE A 97 -13.33 -7.58 -8.20
N LEU A 98 -12.86 -7.14 -7.02
CA LEU A 98 -11.91 -7.91 -6.20
C LEU A 98 -12.54 -9.17 -5.62
N GLN A 99 -13.77 -9.09 -5.12
CA GLN A 99 -14.47 -10.22 -4.50
C GLN A 99 -14.65 -11.38 -5.50
N LYS A 100 -14.85 -11.09 -6.79
CA LYS A 100 -14.91 -12.11 -7.86
C LYS A 100 -13.58 -12.81 -8.14
N ARG A 101 -12.49 -12.47 -7.44
CA ARG A 101 -11.13 -12.95 -7.66
C ARG A 101 -10.51 -13.62 -6.42
N CYS A 102 -11.24 -13.70 -5.31
CA CYS A 102 -10.79 -14.33 -4.07
C CYS A 102 -11.95 -14.93 -3.28
N GLN A 103 -11.63 -15.79 -2.31
CA GLN A 103 -12.63 -16.37 -1.40
C GLN A 103 -12.96 -15.42 -0.24
N ASN A 104 -11.96 -14.65 0.21
CA ASN A 104 -12.11 -13.71 1.31
C ASN A 104 -11.50 -12.35 0.92
N LEU A 105 -12.33 -11.31 0.97
CA LEU A 105 -11.92 -9.92 0.84
C LEU A 105 -12.00 -9.26 2.21
N THR A 106 -10.87 -8.81 2.74
CA THR A 106 -10.78 -8.09 4.01
C THR A 106 -10.34 -6.65 3.78
N LEU A 107 -11.03 -5.71 4.43
CA LEU A 107 -10.74 -4.28 4.39
C LEU A 107 -10.15 -3.88 5.74
N ILE A 108 -8.91 -3.43 5.75
CA ILE A 108 -8.33 -2.75 6.91
C ILE A 108 -8.76 -1.28 6.84
N LYS A 109 -9.20 -0.70 7.95
CA LYS A 109 -9.58 0.71 7.99
C LYS A 109 -8.36 1.61 7.83
N GLY A 110 -8.42 2.55 6.88
CA GLY A 110 -7.52 3.70 6.83
C GLY A 110 -8.06 4.90 7.62
N ASN A 111 -7.27 5.97 7.71
CA ASN A 111 -7.70 7.21 8.38
C ASN A 111 -8.72 8.01 7.55
N HIS A 112 -8.82 7.76 6.24
CA HIS A 112 -9.79 8.40 5.34
C HIS A 112 -11.11 7.61 5.18
N ASP A 113 -11.20 6.39 5.72
CA ASP A 113 -12.29 5.45 5.48
C ASP A 113 -13.47 5.56 6.49
N LYS A 114 -13.95 6.76 6.82
CA LYS A 114 -14.98 6.93 7.87
C LYS A 114 -16.35 6.35 7.44
N MET A 115 -16.62 6.24 6.14
CA MET A 115 -17.86 5.68 5.57
C MET A 115 -17.69 4.29 4.95
N LEU A 116 -16.55 3.60 5.16
CA LEU A 116 -16.43 2.18 4.75
C LEU A 116 -17.45 1.29 5.49
N GLY A 117 -17.85 1.65 6.71
CA GLY A 117 -18.83 0.87 7.50
C GLY A 117 -20.16 0.68 6.78
N PRO A 118 -20.85 1.74 6.33
CA PRO A 118 -22.07 1.63 5.52
C PRO A 118 -21.91 0.83 4.22
N ILE A 119 -20.77 0.93 3.52
CA ILE A 119 -20.49 0.16 2.30
C ILE A 119 -20.36 -1.33 2.64
N ALA A 120 -19.59 -1.64 3.67
CA ALA A 120 -19.35 -2.99 4.14
C ALA A 120 -20.64 -3.67 4.61
N ASN A 121 -21.49 -2.96 5.36
CA ASN A 121 -22.76 -3.48 5.85
C ASN A 121 -23.72 -3.87 4.72
N ARG A 122 -23.65 -3.22 3.55
CA ARG A 122 -24.52 -3.58 2.41
C ARG A 122 -24.12 -4.86 1.71
N ARG A 123 -22.86 -5.30 1.83
CA ARG A 123 -22.28 -6.42 1.05
C ARG A 123 -21.54 -7.44 1.93
N ASP A 124 -21.69 -7.34 3.24
CA ASP A 124 -21.06 -8.20 4.25
C ASP A 124 -19.52 -8.28 4.12
N PHE A 125 -18.88 -7.16 3.81
CA PHE A 125 -17.41 -7.10 3.76
C PHE A 125 -16.82 -7.07 5.17
N GLN A 126 -15.77 -7.87 5.39
CA GLN A 126 -15.05 -7.88 6.66
C GLN A 126 -14.20 -6.62 6.80
N VAL A 127 -14.56 -5.73 7.71
CA VAL A 127 -13.80 -4.51 8.04
C VAL A 127 -13.12 -4.66 9.39
N VAL A 128 -11.80 -4.52 9.43
CA VAL A 128 -10.97 -4.74 10.63
C VAL A 128 -9.96 -3.60 10.82
N ASP A 129 -9.39 -3.48 12.00
CA ASP A 129 -8.31 -2.49 12.24
C ASP A 129 -6.93 -3.03 11.83
N HIS A 130 -6.78 -4.35 11.77
CA HIS A 130 -5.57 -5.05 11.33
C HIS A 130 -5.88 -6.51 10.99
N VAL A 131 -4.95 -7.17 10.31
CA VAL A 131 -4.97 -8.62 10.05
C VAL A 131 -3.71 -9.25 10.64
N ASP A 132 -3.90 -10.27 11.47
CA ASP A 132 -2.81 -11.10 12.01
C ASP A 132 -2.85 -12.49 11.37
N LEU A 133 -1.78 -12.85 10.66
CA LEU A 133 -1.58 -14.16 10.04
C LEU A 133 -0.56 -15.02 10.82
N GLY A 134 -0.30 -14.68 12.08
CA GLY A 134 0.63 -15.33 13.00
C GLY A 134 2.07 -14.84 12.87
N ASP A 135 2.69 -15.01 11.69
CA ASP A 135 4.05 -14.52 11.43
C ASP A 135 4.11 -13.16 10.70
N VAL A 136 2.97 -12.74 10.15
CA VAL A 136 2.79 -11.48 9.41
C VAL A 136 1.65 -10.69 10.03
N PHE A 137 1.90 -9.40 10.27
CA PHE A 137 0.91 -8.44 10.76
C PHE A 137 0.70 -7.34 9.73
N ILE A 138 -0.55 -7.06 9.38
CA ILE A 138 -0.92 -6.10 8.34
C ILE A 138 -1.83 -5.05 8.98
N CYS A 139 -1.50 -3.79 8.83
CA CYS A 139 -2.30 -2.65 9.29
C CYS A 139 -2.08 -1.47 8.35
N HIS A 140 -2.95 -0.46 8.40
CA HIS A 140 -2.83 0.70 7.51
C HIS A 140 -1.52 1.47 7.73
N GLY A 141 -1.20 1.81 8.99
CA GLY A 141 0.08 2.44 9.34
C GLY A 141 -0.01 3.87 9.86
N ASP A 142 -1.22 4.44 9.97
CA ASP A 142 -1.52 5.74 10.60
C ASP A 142 -1.29 5.72 12.13
N LYS A 143 -1.36 4.54 12.74
CA LYS A 143 -1.18 4.31 14.18
C LYS A 143 -0.36 3.05 14.41
N THR A 144 0.29 2.96 15.58
CA THR A 144 1.02 1.74 15.98
C THR A 144 0.20 0.89 16.96
N PRO A 145 -0.56 -0.12 16.49
CA PRO A 145 -1.28 -1.03 17.38
C PRO A 145 -0.33 -1.95 18.16
N LYS A 146 -0.83 -2.62 19.20
CA LYS A 146 -0.06 -3.64 19.92
C LYS A 146 0.22 -4.84 19.01
N ILE A 147 1.50 -5.09 18.70
CA ILE A 147 1.88 -6.12 17.72
C ILE A 147 2.31 -7.41 18.45
N PRO A 148 1.66 -8.56 18.18
CA PRO A 148 1.94 -9.82 18.85
C PRO A 148 3.41 -10.27 18.75
N ALA A 149 3.93 -10.89 19.80
CA ALA A 149 5.35 -11.27 19.90
C ALA A 149 5.82 -12.25 18.80
N ALA A 150 4.91 -13.08 18.29
CA ALA A 150 5.19 -14.07 17.24
C ALA A 150 5.46 -13.44 15.86
N VAL A 151 4.96 -12.22 15.65
CA VAL A 151 5.08 -11.49 14.38
C VAL A 151 6.55 -11.24 14.05
N LYS A 152 6.94 -11.65 12.84
CA LYS A 152 8.27 -11.45 12.28
C LYS A 152 8.29 -10.34 11.24
N MET A 153 7.16 -10.10 10.58
CA MET A 153 7.00 -9.10 9.54
C MET A 153 5.77 -8.24 9.77
N ILE A 154 5.94 -6.94 9.55
CA ILE A 154 4.88 -5.95 9.57
C ILE A 154 4.74 -5.40 8.15
N ILE A 155 3.51 -5.23 7.70
CA ILE A 155 3.17 -4.73 6.38
C ILE A 155 2.24 -3.53 6.58
N ILE A 156 2.62 -2.39 6.01
CA ILE A 156 1.85 -1.14 6.11
C ILE A 156 1.68 -0.46 4.74
N GLY A 157 0.68 0.39 4.65
CA GLY A 157 0.48 1.38 3.59
C GLY A 157 0.75 2.78 4.12
N HIS A 158 -0.23 3.67 3.95
CA HIS A 158 -0.36 5.02 4.53
C HIS A 158 0.69 6.04 4.06
N GLU A 159 1.97 5.68 4.07
CA GLU A 159 3.06 6.57 3.69
C GLU A 159 3.13 6.82 2.18
N HIS A 160 2.70 5.84 1.38
CA HIS A 160 2.83 5.82 -0.08
C HIS A 160 4.26 6.12 -0.52
N PRO A 161 5.26 5.34 -0.10
CA PRO A 161 6.64 5.72 -0.28
C PRO A 161 6.99 5.84 -1.77
N ALA A 162 7.65 6.93 -2.10
CA ALA A 162 8.24 7.21 -3.39
C ALA A 162 9.68 7.67 -3.21
N VAL A 163 10.46 7.66 -4.30
CA VAL A 163 11.83 8.18 -4.31
C VAL A 163 12.05 9.07 -5.52
N SER A 164 12.67 10.22 -5.30
CA SER A 164 13.24 11.02 -6.40
C SER A 164 14.51 10.37 -6.95
N ILE A 165 14.54 10.16 -8.26
CA ILE A 165 15.74 9.77 -9.02
C ILE A 165 16.11 10.93 -9.92
N SER A 166 17.37 11.39 -9.84
CA SER A 166 17.87 12.49 -10.65
C SER A 166 19.16 12.13 -11.37
N ASP A 167 19.26 12.56 -12.62
CA ASP A 167 20.49 12.52 -13.43
C ASP A 167 21.24 13.87 -13.42
N GLY A 168 20.79 14.83 -12.61
CA GLY A 168 21.31 16.20 -12.53
C GLY A 168 20.64 17.20 -13.48
N LEU A 169 19.94 16.74 -14.51
CA LEU A 169 19.17 17.60 -15.42
C LEU A 169 17.66 17.46 -15.19
N ARG A 170 17.20 16.25 -14.86
CA ARG A 170 15.82 15.92 -14.57
C ARG A 170 15.73 15.19 -13.24
N THR A 171 14.60 15.35 -12.59
CA THR A 171 14.22 14.56 -11.41
C THR A 171 12.87 13.95 -11.69
N GLU A 172 12.78 12.64 -11.54
CA GLU A 172 11.55 11.89 -11.66
C GLU A 172 11.27 11.18 -10.34
N ILE A 173 10.02 11.17 -9.92
CA ILE A 173 9.59 10.52 -8.68
C ILE A 173 8.96 9.19 -9.05
N TYR A 174 9.39 8.12 -8.37
CA TYR A 174 8.87 6.79 -8.59
C TYR A 174 8.29 6.19 -7.32
N LYS A 175 7.09 5.60 -7.43
CA LYS A 175 6.52 4.72 -6.41
C LYS A 175 7.49 3.59 -6.09
N CYS A 176 7.63 3.27 -4.82
CA CYS A 176 8.52 2.20 -4.39
C CYS A 176 7.92 1.39 -3.24
N PHE A 177 8.49 0.22 -3.00
CA PHE A 177 8.36 -0.44 -1.72
C PHE A 177 9.57 -0.10 -0.87
N LEU A 178 9.35 0.07 0.43
CA LEU A 178 10.43 0.09 1.40
C LEU A 178 10.48 -1.23 2.15
N LEU A 179 11.69 -1.75 2.34
CA LEU A 179 11.95 -2.91 3.18
C LEU A 179 13.07 -2.60 4.16
N GLY A 180 12.75 -2.63 5.45
CA GLY A 180 13.72 -2.40 6.52
C GLY A 180 13.42 -3.19 7.77
N SER A 181 14.15 -2.88 8.84
CA SER A 181 13.87 -3.42 10.17
C SER A 181 13.16 -2.38 11.02
N TRP A 182 12.01 -2.72 11.56
CA TRP A 182 11.32 -1.89 12.54
C TRP A 182 11.84 -2.16 13.95
N LYS A 183 12.33 -1.10 14.58
CA LYS A 183 12.75 -1.09 15.98
C LYS A 183 11.63 -0.43 16.79
N SER A 184 10.69 -1.23 17.28
CA SER A 184 9.59 -0.69 18.09
C SER A 184 10.11 0.04 19.33
N LYS A 185 9.57 1.24 19.58
CA LYS A 185 9.57 1.91 20.88
C LYS A 185 8.21 1.74 21.56
N GLN A 186 7.60 0.55 21.56
CA GLN A 186 6.42 0.32 22.38
C GLN A 186 6.82 0.40 23.85
N THR A 187 6.28 1.39 24.57
CA THR A 187 6.33 1.52 26.05
C THR A 187 7.69 1.88 26.68
N GLY A 188 8.58 2.58 25.96
CA GLY A 188 9.88 3.01 26.52
C GLY A 188 10.90 1.88 26.71
N LYS A 189 10.55 0.64 26.35
CA LYS A 189 11.46 -0.50 26.27
C LYS A 189 11.72 -0.84 24.81
N ILE A 190 12.99 -0.81 24.40
CA ILE A 190 13.39 -1.28 23.07
C ILE A 190 13.05 -2.78 22.98
N LEU A 191 12.18 -3.16 22.04
CA LEU A 191 11.99 -4.58 21.75
C LEU A 191 13.34 -5.18 21.33
N LYS A 192 13.81 -6.21 22.05
CA LYS A 192 15.08 -6.90 21.72
C LYS A 192 15.07 -7.53 20.32
N LYS A 193 13.89 -7.78 19.74
CA LYS A 193 13.72 -8.47 18.46
C LYS A 193 13.34 -7.47 17.35
N LYS A 194 14.24 -7.31 16.38
CA LYS A 194 13.95 -6.59 15.13
C LYS A 194 12.89 -7.37 14.34
N ARG A 195 11.90 -6.67 13.82
CA ARG A 195 10.90 -7.19 12.88
C ARG A 195 11.16 -6.61 11.50
N ASP A 196 10.90 -7.36 10.46
CA ASP A 196 10.90 -6.78 9.11
C ASP A 196 9.70 -5.84 8.97
N LEU A 197 9.88 -4.74 8.27
CA LEU A 197 8.83 -3.81 7.89
C LEU A 197 8.83 -3.65 6.38
N VAL A 198 7.67 -3.89 5.78
CA VAL A 198 7.39 -3.64 4.37
C VAL A 198 6.39 -2.49 4.31
N VAL A 199 6.75 -1.44 3.58
CA VAL A 199 5.85 -0.32 3.29
C VAL A 199 5.45 -0.44 1.82
N LEU A 200 4.15 -0.54 1.56
CA LEU A 200 3.60 -0.65 0.20
C LEU A 200 3.46 0.74 -0.43
N PRO A 201 3.75 0.88 -1.73
CA PRO A 201 3.31 2.04 -2.49
C PRO A 201 1.77 2.06 -2.56
N SER A 202 1.21 3.25 -2.82
CA SER A 202 -0.22 3.36 -3.09
C SER A 202 -0.59 2.89 -4.49
N LEU A 203 -1.78 2.28 -4.60
CA LEU A 203 -2.42 1.98 -5.88
C LEU A 203 -3.01 3.24 -6.54
N ASN A 204 -3.18 4.34 -5.79
CA ASN A 204 -3.55 5.63 -6.34
C ASN A 204 -2.59 6.07 -7.45
N LEU A 205 -3.11 6.28 -8.66
CA LEU A 205 -2.35 6.65 -9.85
C LEU A 205 -2.28 8.17 -10.11
N VAL A 206 -2.95 8.98 -9.30
CA VAL A 206 -2.95 10.45 -9.45
C VAL A 206 -1.71 11.08 -8.83
N THR A 207 -1.20 10.50 -7.75
CA THR A 207 -0.02 11.00 -7.03
C THR A 207 1.02 9.90 -6.94
N GLU A 208 2.29 10.29 -7.05
CA GLU A 208 3.41 9.38 -6.93
C GLU A 208 3.58 8.91 -5.47
N GLY A 209 3.34 9.79 -4.50
CA GLY A 209 3.43 9.51 -3.06
C GLY A 209 4.50 10.36 -2.38
N THR A 210 4.89 9.99 -1.17
CA THR A 210 5.82 10.75 -0.32
C THR A 210 7.27 10.43 -0.69
N ASP A 211 8.04 11.43 -1.11
CA ASP A 211 9.49 11.26 -1.35
C ASP A 211 10.23 11.07 -0.03
N VAL A 212 10.57 9.81 0.26
CA VAL A 212 11.16 9.38 1.54
C VAL A 212 12.55 9.98 1.80
N MET A 213 13.14 10.63 0.80
CA MET A 213 14.43 11.31 0.89
C MET A 213 14.30 12.78 1.31
N LYS A 214 13.15 13.41 1.03
CA LYS A 214 12.99 14.87 1.08
C LYS A 214 11.86 15.32 1.99
N GLU A 215 10.85 14.49 2.16
CA GLU A 215 9.62 14.82 2.89
C GLU A 215 9.62 14.23 4.30
N GLU A 216 8.80 14.80 5.17
CA GLU A 216 8.58 14.30 6.52
C GLU A 216 7.66 13.07 6.47
N LEU A 217 8.08 11.99 7.14
CA LEU A 217 7.34 10.73 7.13
C LEU A 217 6.21 10.75 8.16
N LEU A 218 4.98 10.45 7.71
CA LEU A 218 3.78 10.55 8.53
C LEU A 218 3.52 9.32 9.39
N SER A 219 3.92 8.14 8.91
CA SER A 219 3.67 6.90 9.63
C SER A 219 4.54 6.80 10.89
N PRO A 220 3.96 6.52 12.07
CA PRO A 220 4.73 6.24 13.30
C PRO A 220 5.65 5.01 13.18
N PHE A 221 5.45 4.15 12.18
CA PHE A 221 6.38 3.06 11.87
C PHE A 221 7.69 3.54 11.25
N LEU A 222 7.69 4.74 10.68
CA LEU A 222 8.82 5.34 9.97
C LEU A 222 9.47 6.49 10.74
N TRP A 223 9.01 6.81 11.95
CA TRP A 223 9.69 7.70 12.91
C TRP A 223 10.94 7.07 13.53
N GLN A 224 11.85 6.65 12.66
CA GLN A 224 13.14 6.05 12.92
C GLN A 224 14.07 6.35 11.75
N ASP A 225 15.36 6.07 11.89
CA ASP A 225 16.28 6.15 10.76
C ASP A 225 15.91 5.10 9.70
N VAL A 226 15.37 5.58 8.57
CA VAL A 226 15.03 4.77 7.39
C VAL A 226 16.19 4.65 6.40
N GLY A 227 17.35 5.24 6.68
CA GLY A 227 18.50 5.28 5.78
C GLY A 227 19.02 3.91 5.35
N GLN A 228 18.81 2.88 6.16
CA GLN A 228 19.18 1.49 5.85
C GLN A 228 18.08 0.68 5.16
N PHE A 229 16.90 1.27 4.93
CA PHE A 229 15.79 0.59 4.25
C PHE A 229 16.16 0.43 2.78
N LYS A 230 15.86 -0.75 2.24
CA LYS A 230 16.01 -1.09 0.83
C LYS A 230 14.82 -0.53 0.07
N VAL A 231 15.11 0.11 -1.05
CA VAL A 231 14.12 0.67 -1.97
C VAL A 231 13.97 -0.25 -3.16
N PHE A 232 12.73 -0.61 -3.48
CA PHE A 232 12.37 -1.35 -4.68
C PHE A 232 11.41 -0.51 -5.51
N VAL A 233 11.90 0.01 -6.62
CA VAL A 233 11.17 0.96 -7.47
C VAL A 233 10.23 0.19 -8.39
N VAL A 234 9.00 0.67 -8.52
CA VAL A 234 8.04 0.22 -9.53
C VAL A 234 8.19 1.16 -10.73
N SER A 235 9.04 0.79 -11.68
CA SER A 235 9.39 1.68 -12.79
C SER A 235 8.28 1.72 -13.85
N ARG A 236 7.63 0.57 -14.11
CA ARG A 236 6.56 0.36 -15.09
C ARG A 236 5.61 -0.74 -14.59
N PRO A 237 4.39 -0.88 -15.15
CA PRO A 237 3.51 -1.98 -14.79
C PRO A 237 4.22 -3.34 -14.83
N GLY A 238 4.19 -4.06 -13.71
CA GLY A 238 4.87 -5.35 -13.52
C GLY A 238 6.39 -5.32 -13.35
N GLU A 239 7.07 -4.18 -13.53
CA GLU A 239 8.53 -4.07 -13.47
C GLU A 239 9.01 -3.49 -12.14
N ILE A 240 9.59 -4.34 -11.30
CA ILE A 240 10.12 -3.97 -9.98
C ILE A 240 11.63 -4.15 -9.95
N LEU A 241 12.35 -3.08 -9.64
CA LEU A 241 13.80 -3.06 -9.61
C LEU A 241 14.29 -2.76 -8.20
N TYR A 242 15.21 -3.59 -7.69
CA TYR A 242 15.96 -3.20 -6.50
C TYR A 242 16.84 -2.01 -6.89
N PHE A 243 16.66 -0.88 -6.21
CA PHE A 243 17.41 0.33 -6.50
C PHE A 243 18.64 0.40 -5.60
N LYS A 244 18.51 0.96 -4.40
CA LYS A 244 19.56 1.07 -3.39
C LYS A 244 18.95 1.11 -2.00
N LYS A 245 19.77 1.30 -0.96
CA LYS A 245 19.25 1.78 0.33
C LYS A 245 18.97 3.27 0.24
N VAL A 246 18.04 3.77 1.05
CA VAL A 246 17.68 5.19 1.13
C VAL A 246 18.93 6.10 1.20
N ASN A 247 19.86 5.86 2.13
CA ASN A 247 21.07 6.70 2.26
C ASN A 247 22.06 6.64 1.09
N ASP A 248 21.91 5.67 0.21
CA ASP A 248 22.82 5.46 -0.93
C ASP A 248 22.24 6.06 -2.23
N ILE A 249 21.02 6.61 -2.18
CA ILE A 249 20.38 7.32 -3.29
C ILE A 249 21.03 8.71 -3.44
N GLY A 250 21.40 9.09 -4.67
CA GLY A 250 22.05 10.36 -4.97
C GLY A 250 23.55 10.44 -4.65
N ARG A 251 24.13 9.43 -3.99
CA ARG A 251 25.58 9.30 -3.84
C ARG A 251 26.18 8.73 -5.13
N LYS A 252 27.11 9.47 -5.75
CA LYS A 252 27.94 8.95 -6.86
C LYS A 252 28.75 7.77 -6.32
N SER A 253 28.62 6.62 -7.00
CA SER A 253 29.44 5.42 -6.76
C SER A 253 30.89 5.68 -7.11
#